data_AF-A0A3D2VEU2-F1
#
_entry.id   AF-A0A3D2VEU2-F1
#
_cell.length_a   1.000
_cell.length_b   1.000
_cell.length_c   1.000
_cell.angle_alpha   90.00
_cell.angle_beta   90.00
_cell.angle_gamma   90.00
#
_symmetry.space_group_name_H-M   'P 1'
#
loop_
_entity.id
_entity.type
_entity.pdbx_description
1 polymer ?
#
loop_
_entity_poly.entity_id
_entity_poly.type
_entity_poly.pdbx_seq_one_letter_code
_entity_poly.pdbx_strand_id
1 'polypeptide(L)'
;MVVGDLVSAEALTDELSRRYTLNSAIFSADRAAAEDLGRARELDLQLCQGCHTDKVGTEKILPAYPLREMAANMPSDEFLARLLSGVRGASDTALANPLSLGDIRGLLRLYQEDTVD
;
A
#
# COMPACT_ATOMS: atom_id res chain seq x y z
N MET A 1 -16.83 18.47 26.27
CA MET A 1 -15.69 18.10 25.40
C MET A 1 -15.06 16.87 26.01
N VAL A 2 -15.23 15.70 25.39
CA VAL A 2 -14.94 14.39 26.01
C VAL A 2 -13.45 14.06 25.84
N VAL A 3 -12.64 14.46 26.81
CA VAL A 3 -11.22 14.08 26.88
C VAL A 3 -11.07 12.59 27.28
N GLY A 4 -12.10 11.98 27.86
CA GLY A 4 -12.11 10.57 28.27
C GLY A 4 -12.32 9.53 27.16
N ASP A 5 -12.62 9.95 25.93
CA ASP A 5 -12.94 9.04 24.81
C ASP A 5 -11.67 8.64 24.03
N LEU A 6 -10.85 9.63 23.67
CA LEU A 6 -9.63 9.39 22.87
C LEU A 6 -8.54 8.65 23.65
N VAL A 7 -8.32 8.99 24.92
CA VAL A 7 -7.32 8.30 25.78
C VAL A 7 -7.70 6.83 25.98
N SER A 8 -8.99 6.55 26.11
CA SER A 8 -9.50 5.18 26.24
C SER A 8 -9.40 4.42 24.92
N ALA A 9 -9.65 5.07 23.79
CA ALA A 9 -9.49 4.48 22.45
C ALA A 9 -8.01 4.18 22.13
N GLU A 10 -7.09 5.06 22.51
CA GLU A 10 -5.64 4.86 22.34
C GLU A 10 -5.17 3.66 23.17
N ALA A 11 -5.52 3.63 24.47
CA ALA A 11 -5.17 2.50 25.34
C ALA A 11 -5.74 1.16 24.84
N LEU A 12 -6.96 1.17 24.30
CA LEU A 12 -7.56 -0.02 23.69
C LEU A 12 -6.82 -0.44 22.42
N THR A 13 -6.45 0.52 21.56
CA THR A 13 -5.73 0.24 20.31
C THR A 13 -4.33 -0.31 20.58
N ASP A 14 -3.63 0.23 21.57
CA ASP A 14 -2.33 -0.28 22.02
C ASP A 14 -2.43 -1.71 22.52
N GLU A 15 -3.44 -2.01 23.35
CA GLU A 15 -3.65 -3.35 23.87
C GLU A 15 -3.96 -4.35 22.75
N LEU A 16 -4.85 -3.98 21.83
CA LEU A 16 -5.18 -4.82 20.68
C LEU A 16 -3.97 -5.04 19.77
N SER A 17 -3.17 -4.01 19.52
CA SER A 17 -1.98 -4.09 18.66
C SER A 17 -0.91 -5.01 19.25
N ARG A 18 -0.75 -5.02 20.57
CA ARG A 18 0.15 -5.96 21.27
C ARG A 18 -0.37 -7.40 21.24
N ARG A 19 -1.67 -7.59 21.43
CA ARG A 19 -2.29 -8.92 21.51
C ARG A 19 -2.49 -9.58 20.15
N TYR A 20 -2.70 -8.78 19.12
CA TYR A 20 -2.96 -9.22 17.76
C TYR A 20 -1.97 -8.56 16.79
N THR A 21 -0.72 -9.04 16.82
CA THR A 21 0.31 -8.55 15.92
C THR A 21 -0.11 -8.76 14.47
N LEU A 22 -0.11 -7.67 13.68
CA LEU A 22 -0.37 -7.75 12.25
C LEU A 22 0.73 -8.60 11.60
N ASN A 23 0.33 -9.70 10.95
CA ASN A 23 1.26 -10.55 10.23
C ASN A 23 1.56 -9.95 8.84
N SER A 24 2.42 -8.92 8.76
CA SER A 24 2.81 -8.28 7.50
C SER A 24 3.59 -9.22 6.58
N ALA A 25 4.24 -10.26 7.13
CA ALA A 25 5.02 -11.24 6.36
C ALA A 25 4.17 -12.05 5.36
N ILE A 26 2.83 -12.05 5.49
CA ILE A 26 1.97 -12.63 4.45
C ILE A 26 2.04 -11.85 3.15
N PHE A 27 2.41 -10.57 3.16
CA PHE A 27 2.48 -9.71 1.98
C PHE A 27 3.87 -9.65 1.34
N SER A 28 4.88 -10.33 1.91
CA SER A 28 6.26 -10.28 1.40
C SER A 28 6.37 -10.53 -0.12
N ALA A 29 7.15 -9.69 -0.80
CA ALA A 29 7.44 -9.79 -2.23
C ALA A 29 8.00 -11.15 -2.65
N ASP A 30 8.80 -11.79 -1.79
CA ASP A 30 9.39 -13.11 -2.06
C ASP A 30 8.34 -14.23 -2.11
N ARG A 31 7.09 -13.93 -1.70
CA ARG A 31 5.95 -14.85 -1.77
C ARG A 31 5.06 -14.61 -2.98
N ALA A 32 5.42 -13.67 -3.86
CA ALA A 32 4.70 -13.44 -5.11
C ALA A 32 4.90 -14.62 -6.07
N ALA A 33 3.80 -15.18 -6.56
CA ALA A 33 3.85 -16.14 -7.65
C ALA A 33 4.07 -15.43 -9.01
N ALA A 34 4.38 -16.20 -10.05
CA ALA A 34 4.56 -15.62 -11.39
C ALA A 34 3.26 -14.97 -11.90
N GLU A 35 2.11 -15.54 -11.54
CA GLU A 35 0.79 -15.01 -11.86
C GLU A 35 0.51 -13.69 -11.13
N ASP A 36 0.97 -13.57 -9.88
CA ASP A 36 0.84 -12.33 -9.08
C ASP A 36 1.60 -11.19 -9.75
N LEU A 37 2.82 -11.44 -10.24
CA LEU A 37 3.63 -10.47 -10.99
C LEU A 37 2.96 -10.05 -12.31
N GLY A 38 2.39 -11.00 -13.05
CA GLY A 38 1.66 -10.72 -14.29
C GLY A 38 0.46 -9.80 -14.04
N ARG A 39 -0.32 -10.10 -13.00
CA ARG A 39 -1.47 -9.29 -12.59
C ARG A 39 -1.07 -7.94 -12.03
N ALA A 40 0.02 -7.85 -11.28
CA ALA A 40 0.54 -6.59 -10.75
C ALA A 40 0.96 -5.62 -11.86
N ARG A 41 1.55 -6.09 -12.95
CA ARG A 41 1.87 -5.25 -14.12
C ARG A 41 0.61 -4.68 -14.78
N GLU A 42 -0.45 -5.49 -14.87
CA GLU A 42 -1.73 -5.03 -15.38
C GLU A 42 -2.35 -3.95 -14.47
N LEU A 43 -2.34 -4.18 -13.15
CA LEU A 43 -2.81 -3.22 -12.16
C LEU A 43 -2.02 -1.91 -12.17
N ASP A 44 -0.68 -1.98 -12.24
CA ASP A 44 0.18 -0.80 -12.34
C ASP A 44 -0.23 0.08 -13.52
N LEU A 45 -0.39 -0.53 -14.70
CA LEU A 45 -0.80 0.16 -15.92
C LEU A 45 -2.21 0.75 -15.83
N GLN A 46 -3.17 0.00 -15.29
CA GLN A 46 -4.59 0.39 -15.30
C GLN A 46 -4.97 1.35 -14.16
N LEU A 47 -4.33 1.24 -13.00
CA LEU A 47 -4.77 1.92 -11.77
C LEU A 47 -3.72 2.87 -11.18
N CYS A 48 -2.43 2.54 -11.27
CA CYS A 48 -1.39 3.25 -10.52
C CYS A 48 -0.74 4.39 -11.34
N GLN A 49 -0.35 4.11 -12.57
CA GLN A 49 0.38 5.05 -13.43
C GLN A 49 -0.38 6.35 -13.71
N GLY A 50 -1.72 6.30 -13.76
CA GLY A 50 -2.56 7.48 -14.00
C GLY A 50 -2.29 8.64 -13.04
N CYS A 51 -1.95 8.33 -11.79
CA CYS A 51 -1.57 9.32 -10.77
C CYS A 51 -0.05 9.38 -10.54
N HIS A 52 0.61 8.22 -10.51
CA HIS A 52 1.99 8.09 -10.03
C HIS A 52 3.07 8.25 -11.11
N THR A 53 2.70 8.36 -12.39
CA THR A 53 3.64 8.74 -13.44
C THR A 53 3.76 10.25 -13.53
N ASP A 54 4.97 10.76 -13.72
CA ASP A 54 5.21 12.17 -13.94
C ASP A 54 4.59 12.62 -15.25
N LYS A 55 3.65 13.56 -15.12
CA LYS A 55 3.26 14.46 -16.21
C LYS A 55 3.71 15.86 -15.79
N VAL A 56 4.93 16.20 -16.18
CA VAL A 56 5.45 17.56 -16.05
C VAL A 56 4.43 18.52 -16.69
N GLY A 57 3.91 19.48 -15.90
CA GLY A 57 2.98 20.51 -16.38
C GLY A 57 1.49 20.25 -16.18
N THR A 58 1.07 19.12 -15.58
CA THR A 58 -0.31 18.95 -15.10
C THR A 58 -0.45 19.39 -13.66
N GLU A 59 -1.40 20.27 -13.38
CA GLU A 59 -1.80 20.68 -12.04
C GLU A 59 -2.36 19.44 -11.30
N LYS A 60 -1.56 18.85 -10.39
CA LYS A 60 -2.00 17.71 -9.57
C LYS A 60 -2.62 18.24 -8.28
N ILE A 61 -3.85 17.81 -7.97
CA ILE A 61 -4.59 18.20 -6.75
C ILE A 61 -3.91 17.68 -5.47
N LEU A 62 -3.12 16.58 -5.57
CA LEU A 62 -2.33 15.98 -4.49
C LEU A 62 -1.01 15.43 -5.04
N PRO A 63 0.10 15.44 -4.27
CA PRO A 63 1.38 14.88 -4.73
C PRO A 63 1.31 13.35 -4.75
N ALA A 64 1.10 12.79 -5.95
CA ALA A 64 1.30 11.37 -6.22
C ALA A 64 2.74 11.17 -6.72
N TYR A 65 3.63 10.83 -5.79
CA TYR A 65 5.05 10.58 -6.08
C TYR A 65 5.24 9.29 -6.89
N PRO A 66 6.32 9.16 -7.67
CA PRO A 66 6.63 7.92 -8.38
C PRO A 66 6.76 6.73 -7.42
N LEU A 67 5.95 5.70 -7.62
CA LEU A 67 5.90 4.54 -6.72
C LEU A 67 7.23 3.78 -6.66
N ARG A 68 7.97 3.76 -7.76
CA ARG A 68 9.31 3.16 -7.84
C ARG A 68 10.31 3.89 -6.96
N GLU A 69 10.32 5.22 -7.02
CA GLU A 69 11.17 6.04 -6.15
C GLU A 69 10.79 5.87 -4.68
N MET A 70 9.49 5.79 -4.39
CA MET A 70 9.02 5.50 -3.04
C MET A 70 9.55 4.15 -2.56
N ALA A 71 9.37 3.08 -3.33
CA ALA A 71 9.80 1.73 -2.96
C ALA A 71 11.32 1.60 -2.78
N ALA A 72 12.12 2.35 -3.56
CA ALA A 72 13.57 2.34 -3.45
C ALA A 72 14.10 3.10 -2.24
N ASN A 73 13.40 4.14 -1.79
CA ASN A 73 13.92 5.10 -0.79
C ASN A 73 13.28 4.99 0.60
N MET A 74 12.34 4.06 0.82
CA MET A 74 11.71 3.85 2.13
C MET A 74 11.73 2.37 2.55
N PRO A 75 11.59 2.08 3.86
CA PRO A 75 11.47 0.70 4.33
C PRO A 75 10.32 -0.05 3.65
N SER A 76 10.55 -1.33 3.32
CA SER A 76 9.53 -2.19 2.67
C SER A 76 8.20 -2.20 3.43
N ASP A 77 8.24 -2.24 4.77
CA ASP A 77 7.04 -2.21 5.61
C ASP A 77 6.30 -0.87 5.54
N GLU A 78 7.02 0.25 5.36
CA GLU A 78 6.39 1.56 5.16
C GLU A 78 5.71 1.62 3.80
N PHE A 79 6.37 1.12 2.74
CA PHE A 79 5.78 1.07 1.40
C PHE A 79 4.54 0.15 1.37
N LEU A 80 4.60 -1.02 2.03
CA LEU A 80 3.45 -1.90 2.23
C LEU A 80 2.30 -1.19 2.96
N ALA A 81 2.58 -0.50 4.07
CA ALA A 81 1.56 0.22 4.82
C ALA A 81 0.86 1.29 3.97
N ARG A 82 1.62 1.99 3.13
CA ARG A 82 1.10 2.98 2.17
C ARG A 82 0.24 2.33 1.09
N LEU A 83 0.62 1.16 0.57
CA LEU A 83 -0.18 0.41 -0.40
C LEU A 83 -1.49 -0.09 0.21
N LEU A 84 -1.43 -0.64 1.42
CA LEU A 84 -2.60 -1.12 2.17
C LEU A 84 -3.60 0.00 2.47
N SER A 85 -3.10 1.20 2.80
CA SER A 85 -3.94 2.33 3.23
C SER A 85 -4.35 3.27 2.09
N GLY A 86 -3.57 3.30 1.01
CA GLY A 86 -3.70 4.24 -0.09
C GLY A 86 -4.72 3.82 -1.15
N VAL A 87 -4.95 2.52 -1.32
CA VAL A 87 -5.94 1.99 -2.25
C VAL A 87 -7.20 1.62 -1.48
N ARG A 88 -8.32 2.31 -1.80
CA ARG A 88 -9.61 2.12 -1.13
C ARG A 88 -10.67 1.70 -2.14
N GLY A 89 -11.64 0.92 -1.66
CA GLY A 89 -12.82 0.52 -2.42
C GLY A 89 -13.76 1.68 -2.76
N ALA A 90 -14.90 1.36 -3.34
CA ALA A 90 -15.95 2.32 -3.64
C ALA A 90 -16.65 2.79 -2.35
N SER A 91 -17.64 3.68 -2.47
CA SER A 91 -18.37 4.25 -1.32
C SER A 91 -18.99 3.19 -0.39
N ASP A 92 -19.33 2.02 -0.91
CA ASP A 92 -19.89 0.87 -0.18
C ASP A 92 -18.81 0.01 0.54
N THR A 93 -17.54 0.18 0.18
CA THR A 93 -16.39 -0.61 0.65
C THR A 93 -15.25 0.30 1.09
N ALA A 94 -15.56 1.54 1.49
CA ALA A 94 -14.63 2.66 1.61
C ALA A 94 -13.37 2.42 2.49
N LEU A 95 -13.40 1.44 3.39
CA LEU A 95 -12.28 1.06 4.25
C LEU A 95 -11.59 -0.25 3.84
N ALA A 96 -12.17 -1.02 2.92
CA ALA A 96 -11.57 -2.22 2.40
C ALA A 96 -10.58 -1.88 1.30
N ASN A 97 -9.41 -2.50 1.36
CA ASN A 97 -8.50 -2.51 0.23
C ASN A 97 -9.06 -3.48 -0.83
N PRO A 98 -9.30 -3.04 -2.07
CA PRO A 98 -9.86 -3.89 -3.12
C PRO A 98 -8.84 -4.88 -3.70
N LEU A 99 -7.56 -4.73 -3.37
CA LEU A 99 -6.49 -5.60 -3.83
C LEU A 99 -6.49 -6.91 -3.05
N SER A 100 -6.32 -8.01 -3.77
CA SER A 100 -6.12 -9.32 -3.16
C SER A 100 -4.72 -9.44 -2.53
N LEU A 101 -4.52 -10.51 -1.76
CA LEU A 101 -3.21 -10.85 -1.21
C LEU A 101 -2.13 -11.03 -2.31
N GLY A 102 -2.50 -11.65 -3.43
CA GLY A 102 -1.61 -11.84 -4.58
C GLY A 102 -1.26 -10.51 -5.26
N ASP A 103 -2.25 -9.62 -5.40
CA ASP A 103 -2.03 -8.28 -5.96
C ASP A 103 -1.00 -7.49 -5.18
N ILE A 104 -1.11 -7.49 -3.85
CA ILE A 104 -0.19 -6.75 -2.98
C ILE A 104 1.23 -7.34 -3.05
N ARG A 105 1.36 -8.67 -3.02
CA ARG A 105 2.67 -9.34 -3.17
C ARG A 105 3.31 -9.03 -4.51
N GLY A 106 2.53 -9.13 -5.59
CA GLY A 106 2.99 -8.84 -6.95
C GLY A 106 3.41 -7.39 -7.12
N LEU A 107 2.66 -6.43 -6.58
CA LEU A 107 3.01 -5.00 -6.61
C LEU A 107 4.27 -4.71 -5.81
N LEU A 108 4.40 -5.30 -4.62
CA LEU A 108 5.64 -5.19 -3.84
C LEU A 108 6.83 -5.73 -4.61
N ARG A 109 6.70 -6.91 -5.21
CA ARG A 109 7.76 -7.51 -6.03
C ARG A 109 8.10 -6.64 -7.24
N LEU A 110 7.09 -6.16 -7.98
CA LEU A 110 7.25 -5.32 -9.16
C LEU A 110 8.05 -4.05 -8.89
N TYR A 111 7.76 -3.35 -7.79
CA TYR A 111 8.44 -2.09 -7.47
C TYR A 111 9.78 -2.29 -6.75
N GLN A 112 10.06 -3.47 -6.22
CA GLN A 112 11.32 -3.81 -5.56
C GLN A 112 12.35 -4.44 -6.52
N GLU A 113 11.93 -5.23 -7.52
CA GLU A 113 12.83 -5.90 -8.48
C GLU A 113 13.54 -4.93 -9.45
N ASP A 114 12.86 -3.87 -9.89
CA ASP A 114 13.42 -2.92 -10.87
C ASP A 114 14.36 -1.88 -10.20
N THR A 115 14.91 -2.18 -9.01
CA THR A 115 15.91 -1.35 -8.33
C THR A 115 17.35 -1.78 -8.63
N VAL A 116 17.55 -2.75 -9.53
CA VAL A 116 18.87 -3.16 -10.03
C VAL A 116 19.06 -2.63 -11.44
N ASP A 117 19.69 -1.45 -11.54
CA ASP A 117 20.49 -1.04 -12.70
C ASP A 117 21.98 -1.24 -12.37
#